data_AF-A0A1H5H4K2-F1
#
_entry.id   AF-A0A1H5H4K2-F1
#
_cell.length_a   1.000
_cell.length_b   1.000
_cell.length_c   1.000
_cell.angle_alpha   90.00
_cell.angle_beta   90.00
_cell.angle_gamma   90.00
#
_symmetry.space_group_name_H-M   'P 1'
#
loop_
_entity.id
_entity.type
_entity.pdbx_description
1 polymer ?
#
loop_
_entity_poly.entity_id
_entity_poly.type
_entity_poly.pdbx_seq_one_letter_code
_entity_poly.pdbx_strand_id
1 'polypeptide(L)'
;MKSEELSVKSHKLWSDILSNEKINREEDFFDQGGTSLSLIELISKTKEHFSVSLKASDFEEGLSLEIYEGLILKSMNKEPQKVV
;
A
#
# COMPACT_ATOMS: atom_id res chain seq x y z
N MET A 1 -16.12 -4.98 3.56
CA MET A 1 -14.90 -5.73 3.19
C MET A 1 -14.36 -6.37 4.47
N LYS A 2 -14.04 -7.67 4.48
CA LYS A 2 -13.42 -8.30 5.66
C LYS A 2 -11.94 -7.91 5.72
N SER A 3 -11.41 -7.68 6.91
CA SER A 3 -9.97 -7.39 7.14
C SER A 3 -9.05 -8.45 6.52
N GLU A 4 -9.50 -9.70 6.55
CA GLU A 4 -8.78 -10.84 5.97
C GLU A 4 -8.62 -10.74 4.44
N GLU A 5 -9.64 -10.22 3.73
CA GLU A 5 -9.55 -10.04 2.27
C GLU A 5 -8.64 -8.88 1.89
N LEU A 6 -8.61 -7.81 2.68
CA LEU A 6 -7.67 -6.71 2.47
C LEU A 6 -6.25 -7.22 2.55
N SER A 7 -5.93 -7.99 3.61
CA SER A 7 -4.57 -8.44 3.83
C SER A 7 -4.08 -9.37 2.73
N VAL A 8 -4.91 -10.31 2.27
CA VAL A 8 -4.56 -11.18 1.13
C VAL A 8 -4.31 -10.37 -0.14
N LYS A 9 -5.15 -9.37 -0.44
CA LYS A 9 -4.99 -8.53 -1.64
C LYS A 9 -3.76 -7.63 -1.56
N SER A 10 -3.56 -6.97 -0.44
CA SER A 10 -2.41 -6.10 -0.19
C SER A 10 -1.11 -6.90 -0.27
N HIS A 11 -1.04 -8.06 0.38
CA HIS A 11 0.13 -8.93 0.34
C HIS A 11 0.44 -9.42 -1.08
N LYS A 12 -0.59 -9.81 -1.85
CA LYS A 12 -0.39 -10.24 -3.23
C LYS A 12 0.14 -9.10 -4.10
N LEU A 13 -0.49 -7.93 -4.02
CA LEU A 13 -0.06 -6.74 -4.76
C LEU A 13 1.39 -6.35 -4.43
N TRP A 14 1.72 -6.35 -3.14
CA TRP A 14 3.07 -6.05 -2.65
C TRP A 14 4.11 -7.04 -3.15
N SER A 15 3.78 -8.34 -3.10
CA SER A 15 4.63 -9.42 -3.61
C SER A 15 4.85 -9.33 -5.13
N ASP A 16 3.80 -9.05 -5.90
CA ASP A 16 3.88 -8.84 -7.36
C ASP A 16 4.81 -7.67 -7.70
N ILE A 17 4.71 -6.55 -6.97
CA ILE A 17 5.50 -5.33 -7.21
C ILE A 17 6.97 -5.53 -6.86
N LEU A 18 7.26 -6.15 -5.71
CA LEU A 18 8.63 -6.41 -5.28
C LEU A 18 9.25 -7.62 -5.97
N SER A 19 8.45 -8.38 -6.75
CA SER A 19 8.86 -9.67 -7.33
C SER A 19 9.47 -10.60 -6.26
N ASN A 20 8.92 -10.55 -5.04
CA ASN A 20 9.43 -11.26 -3.87
C ASN A 20 8.30 -12.08 -3.22
N GLU A 21 8.47 -13.39 -3.15
CA GLU A 21 7.49 -14.31 -2.55
C GLU A 21 7.49 -14.26 -1.00
N LYS A 22 8.59 -13.80 -0.39
CA LYS A 22 8.73 -13.69 1.07
C LYS A 22 8.67 -12.23 1.49
N ILE A 23 7.44 -11.73 1.62
CA ILE A 23 7.19 -10.38 2.14
C ILE A 23 7.15 -10.43 3.67
N ASN A 24 7.93 -9.54 4.29
CA ASN A 24 7.84 -9.27 5.72
C ASN A 24 6.92 -8.08 5.94
N ARG A 25 5.95 -8.23 6.84
CA ARG A 25 4.86 -7.24 7.02
C ARG A 25 5.31 -6.01 7.79
N GLU A 26 6.33 -6.18 8.62
CA GLU A 26 6.90 -5.18 9.53
C GLU A 26 8.13 -4.50 8.93
N GLU A 27 8.73 -5.10 7.90
CA GLU A 27 9.92 -4.58 7.23
C GLU A 27 9.56 -3.49 6.23
N ASP A 28 10.42 -2.50 6.10
CA ASP A 28 10.21 -1.41 5.17
C ASP A 28 10.29 -1.90 3.72
N PHE A 29 9.45 -1.32 2.86
CA PHE A 29 9.37 -1.65 1.44
C PHE A 29 10.68 -1.45 0.72
N PHE A 30 11.44 -0.40 1.04
CA PHE A 30 12.73 -0.13 0.42
C PHE A 30 13.79 -1.15 0.88
N ASP A 31 13.72 -1.60 2.14
CA ASP A 31 14.60 -2.65 2.66
C ASP A 31 14.31 -4.02 2.01
N GLN A 32 13.05 -4.26 1.63
CA GLN A 32 12.62 -5.47 0.90
C GLN A 32 12.94 -5.45 -0.60
N GLY A 33 13.66 -4.44 -1.09
CA GLY A 33 14.03 -4.28 -2.50
C GLY A 33 13.15 -3.31 -3.29
N GLY A 34 12.29 -2.56 -2.62
CA GLY A 34 11.49 -1.50 -3.20
C GLY A 34 12.31 -0.32 -3.70
N THR A 35 11.82 0.32 -4.75
CA THR A 35 12.38 1.52 -5.36
C THR A 35 11.30 2.59 -5.49
N SER A 36 11.68 3.82 -5.86
CA SER A 36 10.69 4.88 -6.14
C SER A 36 9.76 4.51 -7.29
N LEU A 37 10.23 3.74 -8.29
CA LEU A 37 9.40 3.29 -9.41
C LEU A 37 8.33 2.29 -8.93
N SER A 38 8.73 1.31 -8.11
CA SER A 38 7.81 0.32 -7.56
C SER A 38 6.83 0.96 -6.55
N LEU A 39 7.22 2.03 -5.85
CA LEU A 39 6.30 2.83 -5.03
C LEU A 39 5.24 3.54 -5.88
N ILE A 40 5.64 4.18 -6.99
CA ILE A 40 4.70 4.81 -7.91
C ILE A 40 3.72 3.77 -8.48
N GLU A 41 4.23 2.59 -8.85
CA GLU A 41 3.41 1.47 -9.30
C GLU A 41 2.45 0.98 -8.21
N LEU A 42 2.92 0.83 -6.96
CA LEU A 42 2.10 0.49 -5.80
C LEU A 42 0.94 1.47 -5.64
N ILE A 43 1.22 2.77 -5.65
CA ILE A 43 0.19 3.80 -5.53
C ILE A 43 -0.83 3.71 -6.67
N SER A 44 -0.38 3.52 -7.90
CA SER A 44 -1.26 3.39 -9.07
C SER A 44 -2.18 2.18 -8.94
N LYS A 45 -1.62 1.00 -8.68
CA LYS A 45 -2.41 -0.23 -8.52
C LYS A 45 -3.32 -0.17 -7.30
N THR A 46 -2.89 0.47 -6.22
CA THR A 46 -3.74 0.66 -5.03
C THR A 46 -5.02 1.41 -5.38
N LYS A 47 -4.90 2.47 -6.19
CA LYS A 47 -6.05 3.24 -6.66
C LYS A 47 -6.99 2.41 -7.52
N GLU A 48 -6.46 1.58 -8.41
CA GLU A 48 -7.27 0.69 -9.27
C GLU A 48 -7.97 -0.42 -8.48
N HIS A 49 -7.28 -1.05 -7.54
CA HIS A 49 -7.78 -2.22 -6.82
C HIS A 49 -8.67 -1.88 -5.63
N PHE A 50 -8.41 -0.76 -4.94
CA PHE A 50 -9.09 -0.38 -3.70
C PHE A 50 -9.89 0.92 -3.82
N SER A 51 -9.83 1.62 -4.97
CA SER A 51 -10.47 2.92 -5.17
C SER A 51 -10.03 4.00 -4.17
N VAL A 52 -8.81 3.86 -3.61
CA VAL A 52 -8.21 4.84 -2.69
C VAL A 52 -7.00 5.51 -3.30
N SER A 53 -6.86 6.81 -3.08
CA SER A 53 -5.71 7.57 -3.59
C SER A 53 -4.71 7.79 -2.46
N LEU A 54 -3.58 7.09 -2.50
CA LEU A 54 -2.43 7.33 -1.63
C LEU A 54 -1.41 8.23 -2.33
N LYS A 55 -0.55 8.87 -1.56
CA LYS A 55 0.55 9.73 -2.02
C LYS A 55 1.86 9.23 -1.43
N ALA A 56 2.98 9.50 -2.11
CA ALA A 56 4.30 9.16 -1.57
C ALA A 56 4.56 9.81 -0.19
N SER A 57 4.01 11.02 0.03
CA SER A 57 4.08 11.72 1.32
C SER A 57 3.36 10.99 2.47
N ASP A 58 2.46 10.05 2.17
CA ASP A 58 1.78 9.27 3.21
C ASP A 58 2.72 8.23 3.87
N PHE A 59 3.92 8.02 3.31
CA PHE A 59 4.89 7.01 3.71
C PHE A 59 6.23 7.58 4.24
N GLU A 60 6.26 8.87 4.60
CA GLU A 60 7.49 9.54 5.08
C GLU A 60 8.01 8.96 6.41
N GLU A 61 7.13 8.40 7.24
CA GLU A 61 7.48 7.79 8.53
C GLU A 61 7.83 6.29 8.41
N GLY A 62 7.75 5.72 7.20
CA GLY A 62 8.01 4.31 6.91
C GLY A 62 6.92 3.67 6.05
N LEU A 63 7.32 2.71 5.23
CA LEU A 63 6.43 1.99 4.30
C LEU A 63 6.49 0.48 4.59
N SER A 64 5.75 0.03 5.60
CA SER A 64 5.53 -1.40 5.84
C SER A 64 4.14 -1.84 5.32
N LEU A 65 3.94 -3.14 5.18
CA LEU A 65 2.64 -3.68 4.74
C LEU A 65 1.53 -3.33 5.75
N GLU A 66 1.86 -3.32 7.04
CA GLU A 66 0.93 -2.94 8.11
C GLU A 66 0.49 -1.47 7.99
N ILE A 67 1.44 -0.55 7.78
CA ILE A 67 1.15 0.88 7.60
C ILE A 67 0.30 1.08 6.34
N TYR A 68 0.67 0.41 5.25
CA TYR A 68 -0.05 0.47 3.98
C TYR A 68 -1.51 0.02 4.10
N GLU A 69 -1.77 -1.12 4.75
CA GLU A 69 -3.13 -1.60 5.02
C GLU A 69 -3.91 -0.62 5.90
N GLY A 70 -3.28 -0.08 6.94
CA GLY A 70 -3.85 0.94 7.81
C GLY A 70 -4.24 2.21 7.05
N LEU A 71 -3.42 2.66 6.11
CA LEU A 71 -3.69 3.82 5.26
C LEU A 71 -4.83 3.56 4.29
N ILE A 72 -4.94 2.36 3.71
CA ILE A 72 -6.10 1.98 2.88
C ILE A 72 -7.38 2.05 3.71
N LEU A 73 -7.41 1.42 4.89
CA LEU A 73 -8.59 1.42 5.76
C LEU A 73 -8.97 2.85 6.17
N LYS A 74 -7.99 3.67 6.52
CA LYS A 74 -8.19 5.08 6.87
C LYS A 74 -8.73 5.88 5.68
N SER A 75 -8.24 5.66 4.47
CA SER A 75 -8.71 6.33 3.25
C SER A 75 -10.08 5.84 2.78
N MET A 76 -10.44 4.57 3.04
CA MET A 76 -11.79 4.06 2.76
C MET A 76 -12.85 4.66 3.69
N ASN A 77 -12.46 4.95 4.95
CA ASN A 77 -13.37 5.53 5.95
C ASN A 77 -13.38 7.06 5.97
N LYS A 78 -12.40 7.71 5.34
CA LYS A 78 -12.41 9.17 5.16
C LYS A 78 -13.09 9.50 3.83
N GLU A 79 -14.19 10.26 3.91
CA GLU A 79 -14.80 10.91 2.74
C GLU A 79 -13.71 11.55 1.86
N PRO A 80 -13.88 11.52 0.52
CA PRO A 80 -12.85 11.92 -0.42
C PRO A 80 -12.32 13.30 -0.03
N GLN A 81 -11.00 13.38 0.21
CA GLN A 81 -10.32 14.66 0.39
C GLN A 81 -10.68 15.52 -0.81
N LYS A 82 -11.53 16.53 -0.59
CA LYS A 82 -11.79 17.62 -1.53
C LYS A 82 -10.42 18.14 -1.96
N VAL A 83 -10.05 17.82 -3.19
CA VAL A 83 -9.08 18.63 -3.92
C VAL A 83 -9.83 19.94 -4.14
N VAL A 84 -9.44 20.96 -3.37
CA VAL A 84 -9.90 22.35 -3.50
C VAL A 84 -9.55 22.91 -4.87
#